data_AF-A0A2V8H0A9-F1
#
_entry.id   AF-A0A2V8H0A9-F1
#
_cell.length_a   1.000
_cell.length_b   1.000
_cell.length_c   1.000
_cell.angle_alpha   90.00
_cell.angle_beta   90.00
_cell.angle_gamma   90.00
#
_symmetry.space_group_name_H-M   'P 1'
#
loop_
_entity.id
_entity.type
_entity.pdbx_description
1 polymer ?
#
loop_
_entity_poly.entity_id
_entity_poly.type
_entity_poly.pdbx_seq_one_letter_code
_entity_poly.pdbx_strand_id
1 'polypeptide(L)'
;ANDRIDVQPLGYGLYNMRLQYGFMEDPNVPEALLAARERGLPLDVEDVTYFLGRETILVTRRKGMAIWREKLFVLMTRNAMRATAFFRLPPERVVELGVQVEM
;
A
#
# COMPACT_ATOMS: atom_id res chain seq x y z
N ALA A 1 -1.87 -24.99 6.44
CA ALA A 1 -0.82 -24.05 6.85
C ALA A 1 -1.18 -22.70 6.25
N ASN A 2 -1.14 -21.61 7.03
CA ASN A 2 -1.65 -20.31 6.58
C ASN A 2 -0.53 -19.56 5.85
N ASP A 3 -0.54 -19.57 4.51
CA ASP A 3 0.51 -18.94 3.70
C ASP A 3 0.36 -17.41 3.75
N ARG A 4 1.07 -16.79 4.71
CA ARG A 4 1.13 -15.33 4.90
C ARG A 4 1.77 -14.60 3.72
N ILE A 5 2.58 -15.30 2.92
CA ILE A 5 3.29 -14.79 1.75
C ILE A 5 3.08 -15.79 0.62
N ASP A 6 2.37 -15.35 -0.41
CA ASP A 6 2.16 -16.07 -1.66
C ASP A 6 2.87 -15.30 -2.79
N VAL A 7 3.69 -16.00 -3.59
CA VAL A 7 4.49 -15.40 -4.66
C VAL A 7 4.26 -16.20 -5.93
N GLN A 8 3.67 -15.53 -6.92
CA GLN A 8 3.37 -16.13 -8.22
C GLN A 8 4.22 -15.47 -9.31
N PRO A 9 5.05 -16.24 -10.05
CA PRO A 9 5.71 -15.72 -11.24
C PRO A 9 4.68 -15.47 -12.35
N LEU A 10 4.71 -14.30 -12.95
CA LEU A 10 3.90 -13.94 -14.12
C LEU A 10 4.68 -14.10 -15.44
N GLY A 11 5.99 -14.38 -15.35
CA GLY A 11 6.91 -14.46 -16.49
C GLY A 11 7.61 -13.12 -16.77
N TYR A 12 8.65 -13.15 -17.60
CA TYR A 12 9.40 -11.95 -18.01
C TYR A 12 9.97 -11.11 -16.85
N GLY A 13 10.31 -11.74 -15.72
CA GLY A 13 10.79 -11.05 -14.52
C GLY A 13 9.69 -10.35 -13.71
N LEU A 14 8.42 -10.55 -14.05
CA LEU A 14 7.28 -10.05 -13.29
C LEU A 14 6.80 -11.09 -12.27
N TYR A 15 6.47 -10.60 -11.08
CA TYR A 15 6.00 -11.40 -9.97
C TYR A 15 4.79 -10.71 -9.33
N ASN A 16 3.78 -11.50 -8.97
CA ASN A 16 2.67 -11.07 -8.13
C ASN A 16 2.89 -11.61 -6.73
N MET A 17 2.97 -10.73 -5.74
CA MET A 17 3.11 -11.11 -4.34
C MET A 17 1.85 -10.71 -3.57
N ARG A 18 1.29 -11.66 -2.82
CA ARG A 18 0.19 -11.42 -1.90
C ARG A 18 0.66 -11.63 -0.47
N LEU A 19 0.52 -10.58 0.35
CA LEU A 19 0.80 -10.60 1.78
C LEU A 19 -0.51 -10.60 2.56
N GLN A 20 -0.63 -11.49 3.54
CA GLN A 20 -1.82 -11.63 4.37
C GLN A 20 -1.49 -11.28 5.82
N TYR A 21 -2.14 -10.23 6.33
CA TYR A 21 -2.03 -9.76 7.71
C TYR A 21 -3.42 -9.68 8.35
N GLY A 22 -3.49 -9.97 9.64
CA GLY A 22 -4.68 -9.75 10.47
C GLY A 22 -4.91 -8.27 10.76
N PHE A 23 -6.12 -7.93 11.21
CA PHE A 23 -6.55 -6.54 11.41
C PHE A 23 -5.66 -5.72 12.37
N MET A 24 -5.14 -6.36 13.41
CA MET A 24 -4.30 -5.71 14.44
C MET A 24 -2.80 -5.94 14.23
N GLU A 25 -2.40 -6.59 13.14
CA GLU A 25 -0.98 -6.83 12.86
C GLU A 25 -0.37 -5.63 12.13
N ASP A 26 0.87 -5.30 12.48
CA ASP A 26 1.62 -4.25 11.79
C ASP A 26 2.36 -4.84 10.58
N PRO A 27 1.98 -4.48 9.34
CA PRO A 27 2.65 -5.01 8.16
C PRO A 27 4.04 -4.38 7.98
N ASN A 28 5.02 -5.22 7.64
CA ASN A 28 6.38 -4.81 7.32
C ASN A 28 6.75 -5.33 5.93
N VAL A 29 6.57 -4.48 4.91
CA VAL A 29 6.77 -4.89 3.52
C VAL A 29 8.24 -5.20 3.21
N PRO A 30 9.24 -4.40 3.63
CA PRO A 30 10.65 -4.75 3.43
C PRO A 30 11.02 -6.12 4.02
N GLU A 31 10.53 -6.44 5.22
CA GLU A 31 10.76 -7.75 5.86
C GLU A 31 10.10 -8.89 5.09
N ALA A 32 8.87 -8.68 4.59
CA ALA A 32 8.19 -9.67 3.77
C ALA A 32 8.91 -9.93 2.43
N LEU A 33 9.51 -8.91 1.82
CA LEU A 33 10.33 -9.06 0.61
C LEU A 33 11.61 -9.87 0.87
N LEU A 34 12.26 -9.66 2.02
CA LEU A 34 13.40 -10.47 2.45
C LEU A 34 13.02 -11.95 2.60
N ALA A 35 11.90 -12.23 3.27
CA ALA A 35 11.39 -13.59 3.44
C ALA A 35 11.01 -14.25 2.10
N ALA A 36 10.55 -13.48 1.11
CA ALA A 36 10.24 -13.99 -0.21
C ALA A 36 11.48 -14.24 -1.07
N ARG A 37 12.55 -13.44 -0.88
CA ARG A 37 13.85 -13.69 -1.49
C ARG A 37 14.39 -15.06 -1.08
N GLU A 38 14.25 -15.43 0.19
CA GLU A 38 14.60 -16.76 0.70
C GLU A 38 13.79 -17.90 0.06
N ARG A 39 12.62 -17.58 -0.51
CA ARG A 39 11.75 -18.52 -1.25
C ARG A 39 11.98 -18.52 -2.76
N GLY A 40 13.05 -17.87 -3.23
CA GLY A 40 13.46 -17.90 -4.63
C GLY A 40 12.98 -16.72 -5.49
N LEU A 41 12.48 -15.64 -4.88
CA LEU A 41 12.25 -14.38 -5.58
C LEU A 41 13.61 -13.71 -5.87
N PRO A 42 14.05 -13.55 -7.13
CA PRO A 42 15.34 -12.96 -7.47
C PRO A 42 15.25 -11.42 -7.39
N LEU A 43 15.24 -10.89 -6.18
CA LEU A 43 15.10 -9.47 -5.88
C LEU A 43 16.21 -8.99 -4.95
N ASP A 44 16.81 -7.85 -5.28
CA ASP A 44 17.67 -7.12 -4.34
C ASP A 44 16.84 -6.12 -3.54
N VAL A 45 16.54 -6.45 -2.29
CA VAL A 45 15.72 -5.61 -1.39
C VAL A 45 16.42 -4.29 -1.03
N GLU A 46 17.72 -4.14 -1.26
CA GLU A 46 18.42 -2.87 -1.01
C GLU A 46 18.28 -1.86 -2.16
N ASP A 47 18.07 -2.34 -3.39
CA ASP A 47 17.99 -1.50 -4.60
C ASP A 47 16.57 -1.37 -5.18
N VAL A 48 15.53 -1.79 -4.43
CA VAL A 48 14.14 -1.62 -4.87
C VAL A 48 13.62 -0.20 -4.71
N THR A 49 12.89 0.24 -5.71
CA THR A 49 12.03 1.42 -5.63
C THR A 49 10.59 0.98 -5.40
N TYR A 50 9.94 1.57 -4.40
CA TYR A 50 8.55 1.32 -4.06
C TYR A 50 7.65 2.33 -4.77
N PHE A 51 6.70 1.85 -5.56
CA PHE A 51 5.67 2.70 -6.16
C PHE A 51 4.38 2.56 -5.35
N LEU A 52 3.86 3.69 -4.86
CA LEU A 52 2.64 3.73 -4.07
C LEU A 52 1.62 4.65 -4.73
N GLY A 53 0.43 4.11 -5.00
CA GLY A 53 -0.71 4.94 -5.40
C GLY A 53 -1.19 5.80 -4.23
N ARG A 54 -1.34 7.10 -4.45
CA ARG A 54 -1.94 8.01 -3.47
C ARG A 54 -3.28 8.51 -3.98
N GLU A 55 -4.35 8.12 -3.31
CA GLU A 55 -5.69 8.63 -3.58
C GLU A 55 -5.91 9.93 -2.80
N THR A 56 -6.22 11.01 -3.50
CA THR A 56 -6.69 12.25 -2.87
C THR A 56 -8.20 12.34 -3.02
N ILE A 57 -8.89 12.27 -1.88
CA ILE A 57 -10.35 12.28 -1.83
C ILE A 57 -10.85 13.73 -1.83
N LEU A 58 -11.67 14.08 -2.82
CA LEU A 58 -12.25 15.41 -2.97
C LEU A 58 -13.74 15.39 -2.65
N VAL A 59 -14.20 16.42 -1.92
CA VAL A 59 -15.63 16.65 -1.63
C VAL A 59 -16.30 17.16 -2.91
N THR A 60 -17.35 16.48 -3.38
CA THR A 60 -18.14 16.94 -4.53
C THR A 60 -19.52 17.44 -4.11
N ARG A 61 -20.18 18.24 -4.97
CA ARG A 61 -21.57 18.70 -4.74
C ARG A 61 -22.63 17.75 -5.31
N ARG A 62 -22.23 16.55 -5.75
CA ARG A 62 -23.16 15.57 -6.33
C ARG A 62 -24.03 14.96 -5.22
N LYS A 63 -25.22 14.46 -5.58
CA LYS A 63 -26.08 13.76 -4.60
C LYS A 63 -25.38 12.47 -4.16
N GLY A 64 -24.84 12.48 -2.95
CA GLY A 64 -24.14 11.37 -2.31
C GLY A 64 -24.35 11.39 -0.80
N MET A 65 -23.25 11.46 -0.04
CA MET A 65 -23.29 11.48 1.42
C MET A 65 -23.67 12.88 1.94
N ALA A 66 -24.17 13.00 3.18
CA ALA A 66 -24.43 14.31 3.75
C ALA A 66 -23.11 15.11 3.84
N ILE A 67 -23.10 16.38 3.39
CA ILE A 67 -21.90 17.22 3.27
C ILE A 67 -21.07 17.27 4.57
N TRP A 68 -21.72 17.29 5.74
CA TRP A 68 -20.99 17.29 7.02
C TRP A 68 -20.24 15.98 7.28
N ARG A 69 -20.77 14.83 6.82
CA ARG A 69 -20.10 13.52 6.90
C ARG A 69 -18.92 13.46 5.94
N GLU A 70 -19.06 13.99 4.73
CA GLU A 70 -17.95 14.08 3.77
C GLU A 70 -16.80 14.92 4.32
N LYS A 71 -17.12 16.08 4.91
CA LYS A 71 -16.12 16.93 5.57
C LYS A 71 -15.42 16.22 6.72
N LEU A 72 -16.17 15.50 7.58
CA LEU A 72 -15.60 14.72 8.68
C LEU A 72 -14.68 13.62 8.15
N PHE A 73 -15.13 12.87 7.13
CA PHE A 73 -14.35 11.80 6.52
C PHE A 73 -13.05 12.34 5.91
N VAL A 74 -13.11 13.42 5.13
CA VAL A 74 -11.92 14.08 4.58
C VAL A 74 -10.97 14.54 5.68
N LEU A 75 -11.49 15.08 6.78
CA LEU A 75 -10.66 15.46 7.92
C LEU A 75 -9.95 14.22 8.52
N MET A 76 -10.66 13.12 8.74
CA MET A 76 -10.08 11.89 9.27
C MET A 76 -9.03 11.31 8.32
N THR A 77 -9.32 11.19 7.02
CA THR A 77 -8.39 10.67 6.01
C THR A 77 -7.12 11.51 5.93
N ARG A 78 -7.21 12.84 6.03
CA ARG A 78 -6.03 13.72 6.03
C ARG A 78 -5.15 13.55 7.26
N ASN A 79 -5.72 13.10 8.38
CA ASN A 79 -5.01 12.84 9.64
C ASN A 79 -4.63 11.35 9.82
N ALA A 80 -5.05 10.48 8.92
CA ALA A 80 -4.73 9.06 8.98
C ALA A 80 -3.23 8.83 8.73
N MET A 81 -2.73 7.71 9.25
CA MET A 81 -1.36 7.28 8.98
C MET A 81 -1.16 7.11 7.47
N ARG A 82 -0.07 7.67 6.94
CA ARG A 82 0.29 7.49 5.53
C ARG A 82 0.63 6.03 5.27
N ALA A 83 0.22 5.51 4.11
CA ALA A 83 0.52 4.13 3.72
C ALA A 83 2.03 3.82 3.73
N THR A 84 2.90 4.77 3.34
CA THR A 84 4.36 4.65 3.45
C THR A 84 4.81 4.30 4.88
N ALA A 85 4.26 5.00 5.88
CA ALA A 85 4.59 4.76 7.28
C ALA A 85 3.93 3.46 7.78
N PHE A 86 2.68 3.22 7.40
CA PHE A 86 1.94 2.01 7.79
C PHE A 86 2.63 0.72 7.33
N PHE A 87 3.15 0.70 6.09
CA PHE A 87 3.89 -0.43 5.53
C PHE A 87 5.39 -0.43 5.84
N ARG A 88 5.85 0.53 6.66
CA ARG A 88 7.26 0.70 7.08
C ARG A 88 8.23 0.85 5.90
N LEU A 89 7.78 1.52 4.84
CA LEU A 89 8.60 1.74 3.66
C LEU A 89 9.64 2.85 3.92
N PRO A 90 10.91 2.65 3.50
CA PRO A 90 11.94 3.69 3.54
C PRO A 90 11.54 4.88 2.66
N PRO A 91 11.32 6.09 3.21
CA PRO A 91 10.79 7.22 2.46
C PRO A 91 11.64 7.63 1.26
N GLU A 92 12.96 7.43 1.33
CA GLU A 92 13.92 7.80 0.28
C GLU A 92 13.79 6.91 -0.96
N ARG A 93 13.16 5.74 -0.82
CA ARG A 93 12.98 4.74 -1.88
C ARG A 93 11.53 4.65 -2.36
N VAL A 94 10.68 5.60 -1.98
CA VAL A 94 9.25 5.59 -2.28
C VAL A 94 8.93 6.69 -3.29
N VAL A 95 8.30 6.30 -4.39
CA VAL A 95 7.70 7.19 -5.39
C VAL A 95 6.19 7.11 -5.26
N GLU A 96 5.57 8.21 -4.85
CA GLU A 96 4.12 8.30 -4.74
C GLU A 96 3.51 8.81 -6.05
N LEU A 97 2.60 8.04 -6.64
CA LEU A 97 1.84 8.40 -7.83
C LEU A 97 0.43 8.84 -7.40
N GLY A 98 0.18 10.14 -7.43
CA GLY A 98 -1.11 10.72 -7.03
C GLY A 98 -2.20 10.54 -8.09
N VAL A 99 -3.37 10.07 -7.68
CA VAL A 99 -4.60 10.07 -8.48
C VAL A 99 -5.67 10.83 -7.70
N GLN A 100 -6.40 11.73 -8.37
CA GLN A 100 -7.55 12.42 -7.79
C GLN A 100 -8.80 11.57 -7.97
N VAL A 101 -9.52 11.31 -6.87
CA VAL A 101 -10.74 10.52 -6.87
C VAL A 101 -11.88 11.36 -6.31
N GLU A 102 -13.01 11.37 -7.04
CA GLU A 102 -14.25 12.04 -6.64
C GLU A 102 -15.15 11.07 -5.87
N MET A 103 -15.84 11.57 -4.83
CA MET A 103 -16.92 10.88 -4.12
C MET A 103 -18.30 11.36 -4.55
#